data_AF-A0A0L7KU94-F1
#
_entry.id   AF-A0A0L7KU94-F1
#
_cell.length_a   1.000
_cell.length_b   1.000
_cell.length_c   1.000
_cell.angle_alpha   90.00
_cell.angle_beta   90.00
_cell.angle_gamma   90.00
#
_symmetry.space_group_name_H-M   'P 1'
#
loop_
_entity.id
_entity.type
_entity.pdbx_description
1 polymer ?
#
loop_
_entity_poly.entity_id
_entity_poly.type
_entity_poly.pdbx_seq_one_letter_code
_entity_poly.pdbx_strand_id
1 'polypeptide(L)'
;WYFYVNRRHLAHEWKIQPDKWLSPELERHEIMVGTLSLLVTGTFSAFLACYIYNENPSTVYFQFDEYGWLWFFLQFPAVFIYSDYTTYILHRLYHTRWLYKNFHKLHHKYKQPTAFSVTAIHPVEIMHVQLTMCLPLFTVPVHWLPFYAVAIYNYYHGILDHSGISFKAQWWQPWQPDAEFHDQHHDYTELCAGRTSSTLKT
;
A
#
# COMPACT_ATOMS: atom_id res chain seq x y z
N TRP A 1 -0.14 15.66 11.96
CA TRP A 1 -0.27 16.81 12.88
C TRP A 1 -1.70 16.99 13.40
N TYR A 2 -2.70 17.22 12.54
CA TYR A 2 -4.10 17.47 12.97
C TYR A 2 -4.65 16.42 13.96
N PHE A 3 -4.59 15.12 13.63
CA PHE A 3 -5.06 14.06 14.53
C PHE A 3 -4.09 13.77 15.69
N TYR A 4 -2.86 13.36 15.38
CA TYR A 4 -1.90 12.85 16.37
C TYR A 4 -1.34 13.88 17.36
N VAL A 5 -1.42 15.18 17.04
CA VAL A 5 -0.90 16.26 17.90
C VAL A 5 -2.06 17.10 18.43
N ASN A 6 -2.79 17.80 17.57
CA ASN A 6 -3.81 18.75 18.02
C ASN A 6 -5.01 18.08 18.68
N ARG A 7 -5.47 16.96 18.10
CA ARG A 7 -6.65 16.22 18.60
C ARG A 7 -6.28 14.98 19.39
N ARG A 8 -5.06 14.88 19.90
CA ARG A 8 -4.63 13.71 20.69
C ARG A 8 -5.50 13.48 21.93
N HIS A 9 -5.94 14.56 22.58
CA HIS A 9 -6.84 14.52 23.74
C HIS A 9 -8.27 14.03 23.39
N LEU A 10 -8.64 14.02 22.11
CA LEU A 10 -9.93 13.56 21.59
C LEU A 10 -9.83 12.20 20.90
N ALA A 11 -8.84 11.37 21.26
CA ALA A 11 -8.56 10.10 20.58
C ALA A 11 -9.79 9.17 20.46
N HIS A 12 -10.65 9.14 21.46
CA HIS A 12 -11.89 8.37 21.48
C HIS A 12 -12.89 8.75 20.37
N GLU A 13 -12.77 9.94 19.77
CA GLU A 13 -13.64 10.39 18.67
C GLU A 13 -13.16 9.94 17.28
N TRP A 14 -11.90 9.57 17.13
CA TRP A 14 -11.30 9.38 15.79
C TRP A 14 -10.36 8.18 15.67
N LYS A 15 -9.74 7.71 16.75
CA LYS A 15 -8.75 6.64 16.72
C LYS A 15 -9.43 5.29 16.89
N ILE A 16 -9.04 4.30 16.09
CA ILE A 16 -9.62 2.94 16.13
C ILE A 16 -9.31 2.25 17.47
N GLN A 17 -8.07 2.36 17.95
CA GLN A 17 -7.64 1.87 19.27
C GLN A 17 -7.39 3.07 20.23
N PRO A 18 -8.41 3.68 20.85
CA PRO A 18 -8.28 4.99 21.51
C PRO A 18 -7.35 5.01 22.73
N ASP A 19 -7.30 3.91 23.48
CA ASP A 19 -6.51 3.80 24.71
C ASP A 19 -5.09 3.26 24.50
N LYS A 20 -4.77 2.81 23.28
CA LYS A 20 -3.47 2.21 22.95
C LYS A 20 -2.69 3.15 22.03
N TRP A 21 -1.39 3.33 22.31
CA TRP A 21 -0.48 4.13 21.50
C TRP A 21 0.85 3.41 21.34
N LEU A 22 1.50 3.58 20.19
CA LEU A 22 2.90 3.17 20.06
C LEU A 22 3.75 3.89 21.09
N SER A 23 4.73 3.18 21.65
CA SER A 23 5.76 3.82 22.46
C SER A 23 6.58 4.77 21.57
N PRO A 24 7.16 5.85 22.13
CA PRO A 24 8.00 6.76 21.34
C PRO A 24 9.18 6.08 20.64
N GLU A 25 9.67 4.96 21.19
CA GLU A 25 10.72 4.16 20.57
C GLU A 25 10.20 3.42 19.32
N LEU A 26 9.03 2.79 19.42
CA LEU A 26 8.41 2.10 18.29
C LEU A 26 8.00 3.08 17.18
N GLU A 27 7.46 4.24 17.54
CA GLU A 27 7.10 5.29 16.58
C GLU A 27 8.34 5.82 15.82
N ARG A 28 9.45 6.11 16.50
CA ARG A 28 10.69 6.51 15.83
C ARG A 28 11.24 5.40 14.94
N HIS A 29 11.18 4.16 15.41
CA HIS A 29 11.63 3.00 14.64
C HIS A 29 10.77 2.81 13.39
N GLU A 30 9.45 2.97 13.49
CA GLU A 30 8.51 2.94 12.37
C GLU A 30 8.85 4.00 11.32
N ILE A 31 8.99 5.26 11.75
CA ILE A 31 9.33 6.37 10.85
C ILE A 31 10.67 6.12 10.16
N MET A 32 11.69 5.66 10.89
CA MET A 32 13.01 5.36 10.34
C MET A 32 12.95 4.25 9.29
N VAL A 33 12.30 3.12 9.61
CA VAL A 33 12.14 1.99 8.67
C VAL A 33 11.32 2.41 7.46
N GLY A 34 10.19 3.09 7.66
CA GLY A 34 9.34 3.57 6.58
C GLY A 34 10.04 4.55 5.65
N THR A 35 10.85 5.46 6.20
CA THR A 35 11.67 6.41 5.43
C THR A 35 12.76 5.68 4.64
N LEU A 36 13.46 4.72 5.25
CA LEU A 36 14.47 3.93 4.56
C LEU A 36 13.85 3.12 3.41
N SER A 37 12.70 2.49 3.66
CA SER A 37 11.98 1.73 2.64
C SER A 37 11.51 2.61 1.48
N LEU A 38 11.01 3.82 1.76
CA LEU A 38 10.69 4.82 0.74
C LEU A 38 11.93 5.29 -0.04
N LEU A 39 13.07 5.47 0.62
CA LEU A 39 14.32 5.80 -0.06
C LEU A 39 14.72 4.69 -1.03
N VAL A 40 14.63 3.43 -0.60
CA VAL A 40 14.99 2.26 -1.41
C VAL A 40 14.06 2.13 -2.62
N THR A 41 12.74 2.13 -2.42
CA THR A 41 11.78 1.99 -3.52
C THR A 41 11.74 3.23 -4.41
N GLY A 42 11.91 4.42 -3.85
CA GLY A 42 12.02 5.67 -4.60
C GLY A 42 13.26 5.72 -5.47
N THR A 43 14.41 5.29 -4.96
CA THR A 43 15.66 5.18 -5.74
C THR A 43 15.49 4.17 -6.87
N PHE A 44 14.92 2.99 -6.59
CA PHE A 44 14.60 2.01 -7.62
C PHE A 44 13.67 2.58 -8.70
N SER A 45 12.58 3.24 -8.29
CA SER A 45 11.60 3.82 -9.21
C SER A 45 12.22 4.92 -10.08
N ALA A 46 13.12 5.74 -9.51
CA ALA A 46 13.86 6.76 -10.25
C ALA A 46 14.82 6.13 -11.28
N PHE A 47 15.54 5.08 -10.91
CA PHE A 47 16.38 4.33 -11.83
C PHE A 47 15.56 3.69 -12.96
N LEU A 48 14.43 3.07 -12.63
CA LEU A 48 13.54 2.44 -13.60
C LEU A 48 12.92 3.46 -14.56
N ALA A 49 12.46 4.61 -14.04
CA ALA A 49 11.95 5.70 -14.86
C ALA A 49 13.04 6.23 -15.81
N CYS A 50 14.27 6.41 -15.32
CA CYS A 50 15.41 6.82 -16.14
C CYS A 50 15.74 5.78 -17.22
N TYR A 51 15.73 4.49 -16.87
CA TYR A 51 15.93 3.38 -17.81
C TYR A 51 14.92 3.43 -18.95
N ILE A 52 13.63 3.53 -18.62
CA ILE A 52 12.52 3.60 -19.59
C ILE A 52 12.62 4.87 -20.45
N TYR A 53 12.90 6.02 -19.83
CA TYR A 53 12.99 7.31 -20.54
C TYR A 53 14.17 7.36 -21.53
N ASN A 54 15.24 6.62 -21.27
CA ASN A 54 16.36 6.45 -22.20
C ASN A 54 16.09 5.36 -23.26
N GLU A 55 14.82 5.10 -23.59
CA GLU A 55 14.38 4.21 -24.67
C GLU A 55 14.88 2.75 -24.55
N ASN A 56 15.23 2.32 -23.33
CA ASN A 56 15.58 0.92 -23.11
C ASN A 56 14.31 0.03 -23.19
N PRO A 57 14.48 -1.29 -23.43
CA PRO A 57 13.35 -2.21 -23.61
C PRO A 57 12.32 -2.13 -22.48
N SER A 58 11.12 -1.68 -22.83
CA SER A 58 9.93 -1.66 -21.98
C SER A 58 8.69 -1.63 -22.88
N THR A 59 7.51 -1.81 -22.30
CA THR A 59 6.23 -1.66 -22.99
C THR A 59 5.55 -0.33 -22.64
N VAL A 60 6.29 0.59 -22.02
CA VAL A 60 5.77 1.88 -21.59
C VAL A 60 5.74 2.85 -22.76
N TYR A 61 4.63 3.57 -22.88
CA TYR A 61 4.47 4.59 -23.89
C TYR A 61 3.94 5.91 -23.31
N PHE A 62 4.19 7.01 -24.04
CA PHE A 62 3.96 8.37 -23.55
C PHE A 62 2.92 9.17 -24.32
N GLN A 63 2.63 8.78 -25.57
CA GLN A 63 1.65 9.47 -26.41
C GLN A 63 0.25 8.89 -26.19
N PHE A 64 -0.76 9.76 -26.11
CA PHE A 64 -2.13 9.36 -25.79
C PHE A 64 -2.81 8.57 -26.91
N ASP A 65 -2.42 8.82 -28.16
CA ASP A 65 -3.04 8.27 -29.37
C ASP A 65 -2.37 6.99 -29.90
N GLU A 66 -1.30 6.52 -29.26
CA GLU A 66 -0.50 5.37 -29.74
C GLU A 66 -1.26 4.04 -29.79
N TYR A 67 -2.11 3.78 -28.78
CA TYR A 67 -2.92 2.56 -28.67
C TYR A 67 -4.43 2.84 -28.63
N GLY A 68 -4.83 4.08 -28.91
CA GLY A 68 -6.22 4.54 -28.93
C GLY A 68 -6.84 4.81 -27.54
N TRP A 69 -7.85 5.69 -27.54
CA TRP A 69 -8.52 6.16 -26.33
C TRP A 69 -9.20 5.06 -25.51
N LEU A 70 -9.77 4.06 -26.17
CA LEU A 70 -10.41 2.94 -25.47
C LEU A 70 -9.41 2.21 -24.56
N TRP A 71 -8.22 1.89 -25.09
CA TRP A 71 -7.18 1.25 -24.30
C TRP A 71 -6.66 2.17 -23.20
N PHE A 72 -6.47 3.46 -23.50
CA PHE A 72 -6.05 4.45 -22.50
C PHE A 72 -6.97 4.46 -21.26
N PHE A 73 -8.28 4.48 -21.45
CA PHE A 73 -9.23 4.47 -20.33
C PHE A 73 -9.37 3.09 -19.66
N LEU A 74 -9.28 1.99 -20.41
CA LEU A 74 -9.32 0.63 -19.84
C LEU A 74 -8.11 0.32 -18.96
N GLN A 75 -6.99 1.02 -19.13
CA GLN A 75 -5.81 0.83 -18.28
C GLN A 75 -6.04 1.21 -16.82
N PHE A 76 -6.88 2.21 -16.51
CA PHE A 76 -7.16 2.57 -15.11
C PHE A 76 -7.73 1.39 -14.31
N PRO A 77 -8.85 0.77 -14.71
CA PRO A 77 -9.36 -0.40 -14.00
C PRO A 77 -8.45 -1.62 -14.15
N ALA A 78 -7.79 -1.82 -15.30
CA ALA A 78 -6.91 -2.97 -15.51
C ALA A 78 -5.68 -2.95 -14.58
N VAL A 79 -4.98 -1.82 -14.50
CA VAL A 79 -3.84 -1.63 -13.59
C VAL A 79 -4.32 -1.66 -12.14
N PHE A 80 -5.47 -1.06 -11.83
CA PHE A 80 -6.04 -1.12 -10.47
C PHE A 80 -6.30 -2.56 -10.03
N ILE A 81 -7.01 -3.35 -10.83
CA ILE A 81 -7.30 -4.76 -10.55
C ILE A 81 -5.98 -5.55 -10.41
N TYR A 82 -5.04 -5.34 -11.31
CA TYR A 82 -3.73 -5.97 -11.23
C TYR A 82 -3.02 -5.68 -9.90
N SER A 83 -2.93 -4.40 -9.53
CA SER A 83 -2.26 -3.97 -8.30
C SER A 83 -3.00 -4.47 -7.05
N ASP A 84 -4.33 -4.41 -7.02
CA ASP A 84 -5.14 -4.86 -5.90
C ASP A 84 -4.96 -6.36 -5.63
N TYR A 85 -5.16 -7.20 -6.66
CA TYR A 85 -4.99 -8.64 -6.55
C TYR A 85 -3.55 -9.04 -6.21
N THR A 86 -2.57 -8.38 -6.83
CA THR A 86 -1.16 -8.66 -6.56
C THR A 86 -0.80 -8.31 -5.12
N THR A 87 -1.27 -7.16 -4.62
CA THR A 87 -1.04 -6.75 -3.23
C THR A 87 -1.66 -7.76 -2.27
N TYR A 88 -2.91 -8.18 -2.51
CA TYR A 88 -3.58 -9.19 -1.71
C TYR A 88 -2.84 -10.53 -1.70
N ILE A 89 -2.43 -11.04 -2.88
CA ILE A 89 -1.72 -12.30 -3.01
C ILE A 89 -0.37 -12.24 -2.29
N LEU A 90 0.41 -11.20 -2.54
CA LEU A 90 1.72 -11.04 -1.89
C LEU A 90 1.57 -10.88 -0.38
N HIS A 91 0.63 -10.07 0.08
CA HIS A 91 0.38 -9.91 1.51
C HIS A 91 0.06 -11.27 2.16
N ARG A 92 -0.85 -12.04 1.57
CA ARG A 92 -1.19 -13.39 2.07
C ARG A 92 0.01 -14.35 2.01
N LEU A 93 0.83 -14.28 0.97
CA LEU A 93 2.06 -15.05 0.84
C LEU A 93 3.04 -14.69 1.98
N TYR A 94 3.19 -13.40 2.29
CA TYR A 94 4.05 -12.91 3.37
C TYR A 94 3.56 -13.29 4.77
N HIS A 95 2.30 -13.67 4.92
CA HIS A 95 1.75 -14.28 6.14
C HIS A 95 2.05 -15.78 6.30
N THR A 96 2.66 -16.44 5.31
CA THR A 96 3.12 -17.83 5.50
C THR A 96 4.21 -17.88 6.56
N ARG A 97 4.27 -18.97 7.35
CA ARG A 97 5.12 -19.08 8.55
C ARG A 97 6.57 -18.60 8.35
N TRP A 98 7.20 -18.98 7.23
CA TRP A 98 8.59 -18.62 6.97
C TRP A 98 8.73 -17.14 6.56
N LEU A 99 7.93 -16.67 5.60
CA LEU A 99 7.99 -15.27 5.15
C LEU A 99 7.57 -14.30 6.26
N TYR A 100 6.59 -14.69 7.08
CA TYR A 100 6.15 -13.90 8.21
C TYR A 100 7.28 -13.70 9.21
N LYS A 101 7.88 -14.81 9.67
CA LYS A 101 8.93 -14.78 10.68
C LYS A 101 10.14 -13.93 10.25
N ASN A 102 10.52 -13.98 8.98
CA ASN A 102 11.74 -13.36 8.48
C ASN A 102 11.54 -11.95 7.91
N PHE A 103 10.35 -11.62 7.41
CA PHE A 103 10.10 -10.35 6.71
C PHE A 103 8.88 -9.62 7.28
N HIS A 104 7.70 -10.21 7.19
CA HIS A 104 6.44 -9.51 7.46
C HIS A 104 6.20 -9.18 8.94
N LYS A 105 6.84 -9.91 9.85
CA LYS A 105 6.79 -9.64 11.30
C LYS A 105 7.27 -8.23 11.64
N LEU A 106 8.18 -7.65 10.85
CA LEU A 106 8.63 -6.27 11.04
C LEU A 106 7.47 -5.28 10.87
N HIS A 107 6.66 -5.47 9.83
CA HIS A 107 5.48 -4.66 9.57
C HIS A 107 4.44 -4.81 10.69
N HIS A 108 4.21 -6.05 11.14
CA HIS A 108 3.30 -6.39 12.25
C HIS A 108 3.80 -6.05 13.65
N LYS A 109 4.99 -5.45 13.77
CA LYS A 109 5.54 -4.94 15.03
C LYS A 109 4.71 -3.75 15.55
N TYR A 110 4.10 -2.99 14.65
CA TYR A 110 3.37 -1.75 14.96
C TYR A 110 1.87 -2.03 15.14
N LYS A 111 1.50 -2.54 16.31
CA LYS A 111 0.11 -2.95 16.63
C LYS A 111 -0.91 -1.82 16.62
N GLN A 112 -0.46 -0.57 16.75
CA GLN A 112 -1.27 0.65 16.58
C GLN A 112 -0.67 1.42 15.41
N PRO A 113 -0.96 1.01 14.17
CA PRO A 113 -0.28 1.57 13.02
C PRO A 113 -0.56 3.08 12.92
N THR A 114 0.40 3.78 12.29
CA THR A 114 0.28 5.18 11.90
C THR A 114 0.42 5.30 10.38
N ALA A 115 0.24 6.50 9.85
CA ALA A 115 0.47 6.76 8.42
C ALA A 115 1.87 6.30 7.93
N PHE A 116 2.86 6.16 8.82
CA PHE A 116 4.20 5.68 8.47
C PHE A 116 4.29 4.14 8.38
N SER A 117 3.36 3.39 8.96
CA SER A 117 3.38 1.92 8.92
C SER A 117 3.23 1.37 7.50
N VAL A 118 2.56 2.11 6.62
CA VAL A 118 2.32 1.73 5.22
C VAL A 118 3.62 1.36 4.48
N THR A 119 4.73 2.03 4.82
CA THR A 119 6.04 1.73 4.23
C THR A 119 7.04 1.16 5.21
N ALA A 120 6.70 1.05 6.49
CA ALA A 120 7.55 0.43 7.52
C ALA A 120 7.58 -1.11 7.39
N ILE A 121 8.02 -1.56 6.22
CA ILE A 121 8.06 -2.94 5.74
C ILE A 121 9.53 -3.33 5.56
N HIS A 122 9.84 -4.62 5.68
CA HIS A 122 11.19 -5.12 5.47
C HIS A 122 11.69 -4.80 4.04
N PRO A 123 12.94 -4.33 3.84
CA PRO A 123 13.43 -3.92 2.52
C PRO A 123 13.28 -4.97 1.41
N VAL A 124 13.51 -6.25 1.74
CA VAL A 124 13.29 -7.37 0.81
C VAL A 124 11.81 -7.51 0.41
N GLU A 125 10.90 -7.35 1.36
CA GLU A 125 9.47 -7.48 1.11
C GLU A 125 8.94 -6.31 0.28
N ILE A 126 9.26 -5.07 0.67
CA ILE A 126 8.79 -3.91 -0.08
C ILE A 126 9.38 -3.88 -1.50
N MET A 127 10.61 -4.34 -1.70
CA MET A 127 11.19 -4.49 -3.03
C MET A 127 10.55 -5.61 -3.83
N HIS A 128 10.18 -6.74 -3.22
CA HIS A 128 9.44 -7.79 -3.91
C HIS A 128 8.09 -7.26 -4.39
N VAL A 129 7.34 -6.56 -3.52
CA VAL A 129 6.09 -5.89 -3.89
C VAL A 129 6.32 -4.90 -5.03
N GLN A 130 7.33 -4.02 -4.92
CA GLN A 130 7.65 -3.02 -5.94
C GLN A 130 7.97 -3.66 -7.30
N LEU A 131 8.78 -4.72 -7.32
CA LEU A 131 9.14 -5.44 -8.54
C LEU A 131 7.92 -6.07 -9.19
N THR A 132 7.05 -6.72 -8.42
CA THR A 132 5.81 -7.29 -8.95
C THR A 132 4.89 -6.19 -9.47
N MET A 133 4.75 -5.05 -8.77
CA MET A 133 3.93 -3.93 -9.24
C MET A 133 4.43 -3.33 -10.56
N CYS A 134 5.73 -3.40 -10.84
CA CYS A 134 6.33 -2.89 -12.07
C CYS A 134 6.28 -3.85 -13.26
N LEU A 135 5.88 -5.12 -13.10
CA LEU A 135 5.82 -6.09 -14.20
C LEU A 135 4.99 -5.63 -15.43
N PRO A 136 3.84 -4.93 -15.27
CA PRO A 136 3.07 -4.45 -16.43
C PRO A 136 3.88 -3.54 -17.35
N LEU A 137 4.88 -2.81 -16.82
CA LEU A 137 5.76 -1.92 -17.59
C LEU A 137 6.67 -2.66 -18.61
N PHE A 138 6.70 -3.99 -18.56
CA PHE A 138 7.51 -4.83 -19.44
C PHE A 138 6.72 -5.93 -20.16
N THR A 139 5.43 -6.07 -19.89
CA THR A 139 4.63 -7.23 -20.34
C THR A 139 3.42 -6.84 -21.19
N VAL A 140 2.85 -5.65 -20.96
CA VAL A 140 1.69 -5.15 -21.73
C VAL A 140 1.88 -3.66 -22.05
N PRO A 141 1.36 -3.14 -23.17
CA PRO A 141 1.47 -1.71 -23.47
C PRO A 141 0.82 -0.85 -22.38
N VAL A 142 1.61 -0.09 -21.63
CA VAL A 142 1.11 0.73 -20.52
C VAL A 142 1.49 2.19 -20.73
N HIS A 143 0.49 3.06 -20.72
CA HIS A 143 0.69 4.49 -20.67
C HIS A 143 1.11 4.88 -19.25
N TRP A 144 2.15 5.72 -19.14
CA TRP A 144 2.70 6.14 -17.84
C TRP A 144 1.63 6.76 -16.91
N LEU A 145 0.73 7.58 -17.47
CA LEU A 145 -0.26 8.32 -16.68
C LEU A 145 -1.27 7.42 -15.93
N PRO A 146 -2.05 6.52 -16.56
CA PRO A 146 -2.90 5.56 -15.83
C PRO A 146 -2.12 4.76 -14.78
N PHE A 147 -0.90 4.32 -15.10
CA PHE A 147 -0.06 3.56 -14.17
C PHE A 147 0.26 4.35 -12.89
N TYR A 148 0.81 5.56 -13.03
CA TYR A 148 1.15 6.40 -11.89
C TYR A 148 -0.08 6.91 -11.13
N ALA A 149 -1.18 7.21 -11.83
CA ALA A 149 -2.42 7.63 -11.20
C ALA A 149 -2.97 6.54 -10.27
N VAL A 150 -2.99 5.28 -10.74
CA VAL A 150 -3.39 4.13 -9.93
C VAL A 150 -2.40 3.88 -8.79
N ALA A 151 -1.10 3.98 -9.04
CA ALA A 151 -0.08 3.81 -7.99
C ALA A 151 -0.24 4.83 -6.85
N ILE A 152 -0.47 6.10 -7.18
CA ILE A 152 -0.75 7.17 -6.20
C ILE A 152 -2.06 6.91 -5.47
N TYR A 153 -3.11 6.51 -6.19
CA TYR A 153 -4.41 6.16 -5.60
C TYR A 153 -4.26 5.02 -4.57
N ASN A 154 -3.56 3.95 -4.91
CA ASN A 154 -3.35 2.81 -4.01
C ASN A 154 -2.49 3.22 -2.80
N TYR A 155 -1.44 4.01 -3.01
CA TYR A 155 -0.59 4.49 -1.92
C TYR A 155 -1.36 5.41 -0.95
N TYR A 156 -2.22 6.28 -1.48
CA TYR A 156 -3.09 7.13 -0.67
C TYR A 156 -4.03 6.29 0.22
N HIS A 157 -4.70 5.27 -0.34
CA HIS A 157 -5.57 4.40 0.45
C HIS A 157 -4.77 3.58 1.47
N GLY A 158 -3.57 3.10 1.10
CA GLY A 158 -2.67 2.44 2.05
C GLY A 158 -2.32 3.33 3.25
N ILE A 159 -2.11 4.64 3.06
CA ILE A 159 -1.90 5.59 4.18
C ILE A 159 -3.14 5.67 5.07
N LEU A 160 -4.35 5.72 4.48
CA LEU A 160 -5.59 5.78 5.25
C LEU A 160 -5.76 4.51 6.11
N ASP A 161 -5.57 3.34 5.51
CA ASP A 161 -5.73 2.03 6.16
C ASP A 161 -4.75 1.81 7.31
N HIS A 162 -3.53 2.36 7.21
CA HIS A 162 -2.51 2.27 8.25
C HIS A 162 -2.57 3.42 9.26
N SER A 163 -3.37 4.46 9.03
CA SER A 163 -3.33 5.65 9.89
C SER A 163 -3.80 5.40 11.33
N GLY A 164 -4.54 4.32 11.60
CA GLY A 164 -5.19 4.10 12.89
C GLY A 164 -6.33 5.10 13.18
N ILE A 165 -6.75 5.87 12.16
CA ILE A 165 -7.90 6.76 12.18
C ILE A 165 -9.10 6.00 11.60
N SER A 166 -10.28 6.15 12.23
CA SER A 166 -11.53 5.49 11.83
C SER A 166 -12.13 6.13 10.56
N PHE A 167 -11.42 6.05 9.44
CA PHE A 167 -11.97 6.39 8.13
C PHE A 167 -12.95 5.31 7.67
N LYS A 168 -14.14 5.77 7.25
CA LYS A 168 -15.19 4.91 6.71
C LYS A 168 -15.11 4.84 5.20
N ALA A 169 -15.40 3.66 4.66
CA ALA A 169 -15.51 3.42 3.23
C ALA A 169 -16.52 4.39 2.62
N GLN A 170 -16.15 4.95 1.47
CA GLN A 170 -17.02 5.87 0.76
C GLN A 170 -18.01 5.07 -0.07
N TRP A 171 -19.28 5.49 -0.11
CA TRP A 171 -20.36 4.77 -0.82
C TRP A 171 -20.07 4.55 -2.32
N TRP A 172 -19.26 5.42 -2.93
CA TRP A 172 -18.87 5.37 -4.34
C TRP A 172 -17.57 4.58 -4.59
N GLN A 173 -16.92 4.05 -3.54
CA GLN A 173 -15.75 3.18 -3.60
C GLN A 173 -15.99 1.87 -2.85
N PRO A 174 -16.94 1.03 -3.30
CA PRO A 174 -17.33 -0.19 -2.58
C PRO A 174 -16.23 -1.27 -2.48
N TRP A 175 -15.10 -1.07 -3.16
CA TRP A 175 -13.91 -1.92 -3.11
C TRP A 175 -12.89 -1.53 -2.04
N GLN A 176 -13.00 -0.33 -1.46
CA GLN A 176 -12.16 0.09 -0.33
C GLN A 176 -12.86 -0.27 0.99
N PRO A 177 -12.20 -1.01 1.90
CA PRO A 177 -12.76 -1.30 3.21
C PRO A 177 -12.69 -0.08 4.15
N ASP A 178 -13.35 -0.18 5.30
CA ASP A 178 -13.08 0.72 6.42
C ASP A 178 -11.61 0.53 6.89
N ALA A 179 -10.94 1.61 7.28
CA ALA A 179 -9.57 1.54 7.80
C ALA A 179 -9.45 0.64 9.06
N GLU A 180 -10.56 0.47 9.78
CA GLU A 180 -10.68 -0.44 10.93
C GLU A 180 -10.32 -1.89 10.58
N PHE A 181 -10.62 -2.35 9.36
CA PHE A 181 -10.30 -3.72 8.96
C PHE A 181 -8.79 -4.00 9.00
N HIS A 182 -7.99 -3.04 8.53
CA HIS A 182 -6.54 -3.20 8.49
C HIS A 182 -5.89 -2.94 9.85
N ASP A 183 -6.41 -2.00 10.64
CA ASP A 183 -5.96 -1.79 12.02
C ASP A 183 -6.17 -3.04 12.88
N GLN A 184 -7.34 -3.69 12.77
CA GLN A 184 -7.62 -4.97 13.43
C GLN A 184 -6.70 -6.09 12.94
N HIS A 185 -6.33 -6.10 11.66
CA HIS A 185 -5.36 -7.05 11.13
C HIS A 185 -3.98 -6.91 11.78
N HIS A 186 -3.53 -5.68 12.05
CA HIS A 186 -2.29 -5.41 12.78
C HIS A 186 -2.38 -5.89 14.22
N ASP A 187 -3.50 -5.67 14.94
CA ASP A 187 -3.67 -6.14 16.33
C ASP A 187 -3.71 -7.68 16.40
N TYR A 188 -4.48 -8.31 15.50
CA TYR A 188 -4.69 -9.75 15.44
C TYR A 188 -4.16 -10.36 14.14
N THR A 189 -2.89 -10.74 14.14
CA THR A 189 -2.18 -11.28 12.97
C THR A 189 -2.88 -12.49 12.32
N GLU A 190 -3.68 -13.27 13.07
CA GLU A 190 -4.38 -14.45 12.55
C GLU A 190 -5.76 -14.17 11.91
N LEU A 191 -6.37 -12.99 12.12
CA LEU A 191 -7.79 -12.78 11.75
C LEU A 191 -8.06 -12.64 10.24
N CYS A 192 -7.04 -12.29 9.43
CA CYS A 192 -7.22 -11.93 8.01
C CYS A 192 -6.57 -12.90 7.00
N ALA A 193 -5.88 -13.96 7.43
CA ALA A 193 -5.26 -14.92 6.51
C ALA A 193 -6.27 -15.72 5.64
N GLY A 194 -7.58 -15.57 5.91
CA GLY A 194 -8.67 -16.28 5.22
C GLY A 194 -9.89 -15.45 4.82
N ARG A 195 -9.88 -14.10 4.88
CA ARG A 195 -11.06 -13.27 4.54
C ARG A 195 -10.75 -12.28 3.42
N THR A 196 -11.53 -12.32 2.34
CA THR A 196 -11.55 -11.32 1.27
C THR A 196 -12.51 -10.18 1.62
N SER A 197 -12.39 -9.00 0.99
CA SER A 197 -13.26 -7.83 1.28
C SER A 197 -14.77 -8.10 1.15
N SER A 198 -15.15 -9.17 0.47
CA SER A 198 -16.53 -9.64 0.33
C SER A 198 -17.10 -10.40 1.55
N THR A 199 -16.28 -10.90 2.48
CA THR A 199 -16.74 -11.81 3.56
C THR A 199 -17.00 -11.12 4.91
N LEU A 200 -16.88 -9.79 4.98
CA LEU A 200 -17.08 -9.01 6.21
C LEU A 200 -18.18 -7.94 6.10
N LYS A 201 -19.06 -8.06 5.10
CA LYS A 201 -20.28 -7.22 4.97
C LYS A 201 -21.47 -7.76 5.78
N THR A 202 -21.23 -8.62 6.77
CA THR A 202 -22.24 -9.14 7.72
C THR A 202 -21.75 -9.01 9.14
#